data_AF-A0AAU3QDU4-F1
#
_entry.id   AF-A0AAU3QDU4-F1
#
_cell.length_a   1.000
_cell.length_b   1.000
_cell.length_c   1.000
_cell.angle_alpha   90.00
_cell.angle_beta   90.00
_cell.angle_gamma   90.00
#
_symmetry.space_group_name_H-M   'P 1'
#
loop_
_entity.id
_entity.type
_entity.pdbx_description
1 polymer ?
#
loop_
_entity_poly.entity_id
_entity_poly.type
_entity_poly.pdbx_seq_one_letter_code
_entity_poly.pdbx_strand_id
1 'polypeptide(L)'
;MIETHTRTEKREPVNLKARTIAAAIGTTLITWGIAAPAQASPPPKDGQIHIQGKIQCAPESKTYTVKKKPGTAIRTKPAKDAPQVDTVYFGNKVSSKFYCVTNGWIFVCISLCKVDENGIAGRWVFRGDIG
;
A
#
# COMPACT_ATOMS: atom_id res chain seq x y z
N MET A 1 -27.49 32.28 -50.13
CA MET A 1 -26.20 32.06 -50.82
C MET A 1 -25.11 32.26 -49.80
N ILE A 2 -24.21 31.27 -49.71
CA ILE A 2 -23.18 31.15 -48.68
C ILE A 2 -21.85 31.38 -49.41
N GLU A 3 -21.11 32.43 -49.07
CA GLU A 3 -19.76 32.65 -49.61
C GLU A 3 -18.72 31.95 -48.73
N THR A 4 -18.00 31.03 -49.38
CA THR A 4 -16.96 30.19 -48.81
C THR A 4 -15.64 30.70 -49.37
N HIS A 5 -14.73 31.18 -48.52
CA HIS A 5 -13.35 31.42 -48.91
C HIS A 5 -12.38 30.69 -47.98
N THR A 6 -11.81 29.66 -48.58
CA THR A 6 -10.80 28.68 -48.17
C THR A 6 -9.51 29.35 -47.68
N ARG A 7 -8.98 28.93 -46.52
CA ARG A 7 -7.60 29.23 -46.10
C ARG A 7 -6.82 27.95 -45.90
N THR A 8 -5.90 27.73 -46.84
CA THR A 8 -4.85 26.70 -46.86
C THR A 8 -3.84 26.95 -45.74
N GLU A 9 -3.66 26.00 -44.83
CA GLU A 9 -2.55 26.01 -43.85
C GLU A 9 -1.52 24.93 -44.19
N LYS A 10 -0.30 25.40 -44.44
CA LYS A 10 0.91 24.67 -44.82
C LYS A 10 1.39 23.82 -43.64
N ARG A 11 1.45 22.49 -43.80
CA ARG A 11 2.09 21.57 -42.84
C ARG A 11 3.60 21.51 -43.08
N GLU A 12 4.39 21.82 -42.06
CA GLU A 12 5.75 21.30 -41.85
C GLU A 12 5.94 20.89 -40.37
N PRO A 13 6.73 19.84 -40.07
CA PRO A 13 6.64 19.09 -38.81
C PRO A 13 7.50 19.68 -37.68
N VAL A 14 6.90 19.89 -36.51
CA VAL A 14 7.65 20.28 -35.29
C VAL A 14 8.18 19.04 -34.58
N ASN A 15 9.51 18.92 -34.61
CA ASN A 15 10.34 17.94 -33.91
C ASN A 15 10.15 18.04 -32.39
N LEU A 16 9.58 17.00 -31.77
CA LEU A 16 9.37 16.93 -30.33
C LEU A 16 10.65 16.45 -29.63
N LYS A 17 11.48 17.39 -29.17
CA LYS A 17 12.59 17.10 -28.25
C LYS A 17 12.14 17.34 -26.82
N ALA A 18 12.07 16.24 -26.07
CA ALA A 18 11.65 16.16 -24.68
C ALA A 18 12.35 17.19 -23.78
N ARG A 19 11.57 17.80 -22.87
CA ARG A 19 12.08 18.52 -21.72
C ARG A 19 11.37 18.07 -20.45
N THR A 20 12.13 17.37 -19.62
CA THR A 20 11.88 17.07 -18.20
C THR A 20 11.67 18.38 -17.43
N ILE A 21 10.62 18.44 -16.60
CA ILE A 21 10.46 19.52 -15.61
C ILE A 21 10.22 18.89 -14.23
N ALA A 22 11.04 19.35 -13.29
CA ALA A 22 11.04 19.02 -11.88
C ALA A 22 9.73 19.42 -11.18
N ALA A 23 9.33 18.66 -10.16
CA ALA A 23 8.23 19.03 -9.27
C ALA A 23 8.77 19.21 -7.84
N ALA A 24 9.01 20.47 -7.48
CA ALA A 24 9.05 20.93 -6.11
C ALA A 24 8.11 22.13 -6.03
N ILE A 25 6.96 22.00 -5.35
CA ILE A 25 6.17 23.12 -4.83
C ILE A 25 5.23 22.59 -3.74
N GLY A 26 5.29 23.23 -2.57
CA GLY A 26 4.24 23.15 -1.56
C GLY A 26 2.99 23.90 -2.03
N THR A 27 1.82 23.51 -1.53
CA THR A 27 0.60 24.31 -1.67
C THR A 27 -0.39 23.99 -0.54
N THR A 28 -1.12 25.03 -0.18
CA THR A 28 -2.02 25.28 0.96
C THR A 28 -3.34 24.51 0.97
N LEU A 29 -3.97 24.49 2.16
CA LEU A 29 -5.24 23.85 2.56
C LEU A 29 -6.45 24.14 1.64
N ILE A 30 -7.28 23.11 1.42
CA ILE A 30 -8.68 23.22 0.97
C ILE A 30 -9.57 22.41 1.93
N THR A 31 -10.61 23.05 2.47
CA THR A 31 -11.65 22.49 3.36
C THR A 31 -12.80 21.87 2.54
N TRP A 32 -13.47 20.87 3.13
CA TRP A 32 -14.68 20.14 2.75
C TRP A 32 -14.50 18.75 2.11
N GLY A 33 -14.50 17.75 3.00
CA GLY A 33 -15.37 16.57 2.84
C GLY A 33 -15.05 15.62 1.70
N ILE A 34 -13.87 15.01 1.71
CA ILE A 34 -13.63 13.76 0.99
C ILE A 34 -12.83 12.86 1.92
N ALA A 35 -13.41 11.70 2.22
CA ALA A 35 -12.76 10.66 2.99
C ALA A 35 -11.33 10.49 2.47
N ALA A 36 -10.34 10.66 3.36
CA ALA A 36 -8.96 10.41 3.04
C ALA A 36 -8.89 9.08 2.29
N PRO A 37 -8.39 9.02 1.04
CA PRO A 37 -8.00 7.72 0.52
C PRO A 37 -7.01 7.22 1.55
N ALA A 38 -7.30 6.09 2.19
CA ALA A 38 -6.35 5.42 3.04
C ALA A 38 -5.07 5.32 2.20
N GLN A 39 -4.11 6.20 2.47
CA GLN A 39 -2.84 6.21 1.79
C GLN A 39 -2.18 4.92 2.23
N ALA A 40 -2.43 3.86 1.46
CA ALA A 40 -1.65 2.66 1.48
C ALA A 40 -0.25 3.15 1.19
N SER A 41 0.58 3.22 2.24
CA SER A 41 1.97 3.61 2.12
C SER A 41 2.56 2.83 0.96
N PRO A 42 3.25 3.50 0.01
CA PRO A 42 3.83 2.81 -1.12
C PRO A 42 4.70 1.66 -0.59
N PRO A 43 4.63 0.45 -1.16
CA PRO A 43 5.50 -0.64 -0.74
C PRO A 43 6.95 -0.14 -0.83
N PRO A 44 7.78 -0.37 0.19
CA PRO A 44 9.17 0.08 0.20
C PRO A 44 9.86 -0.49 -1.03
N LYS A 45 10.53 0.40 -1.75
CA LYS A 45 11.08 0.13 -3.09
C LYS A 45 12.40 -0.63 -3.09
N ASP A 46 12.87 -1.02 -1.93
CA ASP A 46 14.06 -1.85 -1.78
C ASP A 46 13.69 -2.97 -0.81
N GLY A 47 14.28 -4.14 -1.00
CA GLY A 47 14.16 -5.28 -0.07
C GLY A 47 14.77 -5.02 1.32
N GLN A 48 14.69 -3.78 1.81
CA GLN A 48 15.16 -3.35 3.10
C GLN A 48 14.32 -4.02 4.19
N ILE A 49 15.04 -4.75 5.03
CA ILE A 49 14.50 -5.32 6.25
C ILE A 49 14.42 -4.18 7.26
N HIS A 50 13.23 -3.87 7.75
CA HIS A 50 13.04 -2.90 8.81
C HIS A 50 13.11 -3.61 10.16
N ILE A 51 14.00 -3.14 11.04
CA ILE A 51 14.21 -3.70 12.38
C ILE A 51 13.77 -2.66 13.41
N GLN A 52 12.75 -2.99 14.19
CA GLN A 52 12.32 -2.17 15.33
C GLN A 52 12.37 -3.01 16.61
N GLY A 53 13.42 -2.81 17.41
CA GLY A 53 13.68 -3.64 18.60
C GLY A 53 13.84 -5.12 18.24
N LYS A 54 12.97 -5.99 18.77
CA LYS A 54 12.98 -7.44 18.52
C LYS A 54 12.16 -7.86 17.29
N ILE A 55 11.61 -6.92 16.53
CA ILE A 55 10.74 -7.19 15.39
C ILE A 55 11.53 -6.96 14.11
N GLN A 56 11.58 -7.99 13.25
CA GLN A 56 12.23 -7.93 11.94
C GLN A 56 11.15 -8.05 10.86
N CYS A 57 11.09 -7.09 9.94
CA CYS A 57 10.07 -7.03 8.90
C CYS A 57 10.70 -6.98 7.52
N ALA A 58 10.12 -7.70 6.56
CA ALA A 58 10.51 -7.65 5.16
C ALA A 58 9.28 -7.50 4.25
N PRO A 59 9.43 -6.85 3.09
CA PRO A 59 8.35 -6.75 2.11
C PRO A 59 7.98 -8.14 1.56
N GLU A 60 6.70 -8.33 1.24
CA GLU A 60 6.18 -9.51 0.57
C GLU A 60 5.04 -9.11 -0.38
N SER A 61 4.77 -9.94 -1.39
CA SER A 61 3.58 -9.82 -2.23
C SER A 61 3.04 -11.21 -2.55
N LYS A 62 2.37 -11.84 -1.58
CA LYS A 62 1.73 -13.15 -1.73
C LYS A 62 0.27 -13.11 -1.34
N THR A 63 -0.55 -13.86 -2.05
CA THR A 63 -1.95 -14.08 -1.69
C THR A 63 -2.07 -15.37 -0.90
N TYR A 64 -2.73 -15.31 0.25
CA TYR A 64 -2.98 -16.45 1.12
C TYR A 64 -4.49 -16.69 1.26
N THR A 65 -4.86 -17.95 1.54
CA THR A 65 -6.22 -18.30 1.91
C THR A 65 -6.28 -18.59 3.41
N VAL A 66 -7.32 -18.12 4.10
CA VAL A 66 -7.50 -18.39 5.52
C VAL A 66 -7.90 -19.85 5.74
N LYS A 67 -7.08 -20.59 6.50
CA LYS A 67 -7.25 -22.02 6.77
C LYS A 67 -7.88 -22.29 8.15
N LYS A 68 -7.78 -21.33 9.08
CA LYS A 68 -8.35 -21.46 10.42
C LYS A 68 -9.86 -21.21 10.44
N LYS A 69 -10.59 -22.05 11.19
CA LYS A 69 -12.01 -21.87 11.52
C LYS A 69 -12.18 -21.31 12.94
N PRO A 70 -13.14 -20.39 13.18
CA PRO A 70 -14.05 -19.78 12.21
C PRO A 70 -13.36 -18.70 11.35
N GLY A 71 -12.18 -18.23 11.75
CA GLY A 71 -11.38 -17.25 11.05
C GLY A 71 -10.07 -16.95 11.79
N THR A 72 -9.30 -15.98 11.29
CA THR A 72 -8.12 -15.45 11.97
C THR A 72 -8.31 -13.99 12.36
N ALA A 73 -7.75 -13.64 13.52
CA ALA A 73 -7.82 -12.31 14.08
C ALA A 73 -6.93 -11.34 13.30
N ILE A 74 -7.50 -10.19 12.93
CA ILE A 74 -6.74 -9.05 12.42
C ILE A 74 -6.35 -8.19 13.63
N ARG A 75 -5.04 -7.96 13.80
CA ARG A 75 -4.46 -7.22 14.91
C ARG A 75 -3.78 -5.94 14.45
N THR A 76 -3.65 -4.97 15.36
CA THR A 76 -3.06 -3.65 15.08
C THR A 76 -1.54 -3.67 14.89
N LYS A 77 -0.87 -4.71 15.39
CA LYS A 77 0.60 -4.89 15.37
C LYS A 77 0.94 -6.38 15.21
N PRO A 78 2.16 -6.72 14.75
CA PRO A 78 2.61 -8.11 14.61
C PRO A 78 2.98 -8.74 15.96
N ALA A 79 2.01 -8.89 16.85
CA ALA A 79 2.19 -9.52 18.17
C ALA A 79 0.93 -10.30 18.58
N LYS A 80 1.09 -11.34 19.40
CA LYS A 80 -0.03 -12.20 19.83
C LYS A 80 -0.99 -11.51 20.80
N ASP A 81 -0.46 -10.59 21.59
CA ASP A 81 -1.16 -9.79 22.60
C ASP A 81 -1.69 -8.47 22.04
N ALA A 82 -1.35 -8.11 20.79
CA ALA A 82 -1.85 -6.90 20.15
C ALA A 82 -3.39 -6.93 20.03
N PRO A 83 -4.10 -5.81 20.25
CA PRO A 83 -5.55 -5.75 20.14
C PRO A 83 -6.07 -6.31 18.82
N GLN A 84 -7.11 -7.13 18.90
CA GLN A 84 -7.88 -7.57 17.73
C GLN A 84 -8.85 -6.45 17.34
N VAL A 85 -8.84 -6.07 16.06
CA VAL A 85 -9.72 -5.03 15.50
C VAL A 85 -10.74 -5.57 14.52
N ASP A 86 -10.50 -6.78 13.98
CA ASP A 86 -11.38 -7.39 13.00
C ASP A 86 -11.09 -8.91 12.91
N THR A 87 -11.85 -9.65 12.11
CA THR A 87 -11.65 -11.07 11.80
C THR A 87 -11.77 -11.30 10.31
N VAL A 88 -10.80 -12.01 9.73
CA VAL A 88 -10.94 -12.55 8.38
C VAL A 88 -11.37 -14.02 8.46
N TYR A 89 -12.51 -14.33 7.86
CA TYR A 89 -13.14 -15.64 7.96
C TYR A 89 -12.46 -16.71 7.11
N PHE A 90 -12.68 -17.96 7.51
CA PHE A 90 -12.24 -19.15 6.77
C PHE A 90 -12.61 -19.07 5.28
N GLY A 91 -11.67 -19.46 4.41
CA GLY A 91 -11.88 -19.46 2.95
C GLY A 91 -11.67 -18.11 2.26
N ASN A 92 -11.62 -17.00 3.00
CA ASN A 92 -11.31 -15.70 2.41
C ASN A 92 -9.84 -15.61 1.99
N LYS A 93 -9.59 -14.81 0.95
CA LYS A 93 -8.24 -14.52 0.46
C LYS A 93 -7.73 -13.19 1.00
N VAL A 94 -6.45 -13.15 1.35
CA VAL A 94 -5.76 -11.94 1.79
C VAL A 94 -4.45 -11.77 1.04
N SER A 95 -4.11 -10.54 0.67
CA SER A 95 -2.86 -10.23 -0.03
C SER A 95 -1.88 -9.57 0.92
N SER A 96 -0.68 -10.14 1.04
CA SER A 96 0.37 -9.61 1.88
C SER A 96 1.09 -8.43 1.23
N LYS A 97 1.58 -7.54 2.09
CA LYS A 97 2.51 -6.44 1.74
C LYS A 97 3.84 -6.57 2.47
N PHE A 98 3.79 -7.13 3.68
CA PHE A 98 4.94 -7.38 4.53
C PHE A 98 4.73 -8.64 5.34
N TYR A 99 5.83 -9.25 5.77
CA TYR A 99 5.81 -10.15 6.92
C TYR A 99 6.77 -9.62 7.99
N CYS A 100 6.43 -9.83 9.25
CA CYS A 100 7.28 -9.54 10.39
C CYS A 100 7.43 -10.77 11.27
N VAL A 101 8.62 -10.93 11.84
CA VAL A 101 8.93 -11.95 12.84
C VAL A 101 9.00 -11.27 14.20
N THR A 102 8.16 -11.71 15.13
CA THR A 102 8.11 -11.21 16.50
C THR A 102 8.09 -12.39 17.46
N ASN A 103 9.10 -12.52 18.33
CA ASN A 103 9.20 -13.61 19.30
C ASN A 103 9.02 -15.01 18.68
N GLY A 104 9.59 -15.24 17.49
CA GLY A 104 9.49 -16.52 16.76
C GLY A 104 8.18 -16.74 16.00
N TRP A 105 7.23 -15.79 16.04
CA TRP A 105 5.97 -15.86 15.31
C TRP A 105 6.01 -14.97 14.07
N ILE A 106 5.54 -15.49 12.95
CA ILE A 106 5.43 -14.73 11.70
C ILE A 106 4.03 -14.13 11.59
N PHE A 107 3.96 -12.83 11.43
CA PHE A 107 2.74 -12.08 11.14
C PHE A 107 2.83 -11.47 9.75
N VAL A 108 1.70 -11.42 9.06
CA VAL A 108 1.58 -10.93 7.70
C VAL A 108 0.71 -9.68 7.70
N CYS A 109 1.20 -8.58 7.13
CA CYS A 109 0.41 -7.38 6.98
C CYS A 109 -0.41 -7.45 5.69
N ILE A 110 -1.72 -7.26 5.83
CA ILE A 110 -2.69 -7.42 4.75
C ILE A 110 -3.29 -6.08 4.28
N SER A 111 -3.21 -5.03 5.11
CA SER A 111 -3.68 -3.68 4.76
C SER A 111 -3.16 -2.63 5.76
N LEU A 112 -3.16 -1.36 5.33
CA LEU A 112 -2.73 -0.20 6.12
C LEU A 112 -1.31 -0.36 6.70
N CYS A 113 -0.44 -1.06 5.96
CA CYS A 113 0.89 -1.43 6.43
C CYS A 113 1.80 -0.22 6.50
N LYS A 114 2.29 0.07 7.69
CA LYS A 114 3.33 1.06 7.96
C LYS A 114 4.43 0.38 8.74
N VAL A 115 5.61 0.31 8.13
CA VAL A 115 6.81 -0.31 8.69
C VAL A 115 7.95 0.64 8.40
N ASP A 116 8.31 1.44 9.39
CA ASP A 116 9.39 2.42 9.29
C ASP A 116 10.00 2.69 10.67
N GLU A 117 10.96 3.61 10.72
CA GLU A 117 11.71 3.96 11.93
C GLU A 117 10.80 4.47 13.06
N ASN A 118 9.65 5.07 12.74
CA ASN A 118 8.71 5.58 13.73
C ASN A 118 7.84 4.47 14.36
N GLY A 119 7.74 3.29 13.73
CA GLY A 119 6.77 2.31 14.17
C GLY A 119 6.40 1.23 13.17
N ILE A 120 5.81 0.18 13.74
CA ILE A 120 5.07 -0.83 13.00
C ILE A 120 3.58 -0.70 13.33
N ALA A 121 2.77 -0.50 12.29
CA ALA A 121 1.32 -0.42 12.37
C ALA A 121 0.65 -1.05 11.14
N GLY A 122 -0.63 -1.39 11.27
CA GLY A 122 -1.45 -1.87 10.17
C GLY A 122 -2.40 -2.98 10.59
N ARG A 123 -2.84 -3.77 9.61
CA ARG A 123 -3.71 -4.93 9.82
C ARG A 123 -2.90 -6.19 9.63
N TRP A 124 -2.63 -6.88 10.73
CA TRP A 124 -1.75 -8.03 10.81
C TRP A 124 -2.51 -9.31 11.11
N VAL A 125 -2.23 -10.37 10.37
CA VAL A 125 -2.77 -11.70 10.62
C VAL A 125 -1.64 -12.67 10.95
N PHE A 126 -1.93 -13.68 11.75
CA PHE A 126 -0.93 -14.69 12.08
C PHE A 126 -0.72 -15.63 10.89
N ARG A 127 0.53 -15.81 10.45
CA ARG A 127 0.85 -16.60 9.25
C ARG A 127 0.43 -18.06 9.39
N GLY A 128 0.47 -18.64 10.60
CA GLY A 128 0.07 -20.03 10.81
C GLY A 128 -1.43 -20.29 10.58
N ASP A 129 -2.26 -19.24 10.52
CA ASP A 129 -3.69 -19.37 10.28
C ASP A 129 -4.06 -19.26 8.78
N ILE A 130 -3.08 -18.96 7.91
CA ILE A 130 -3.25 -18.70 6.47
C ILE A 130 -2.26 -19.53 5.65
N GLY A 131 -2.60 -19.85 4.39
CA GLY A 131 -1.66 -20.55 3.49
C GLY A 131 -2.22 -20.89 2.13
#